data_AF-A0A8C3WAW2-F1
#
_entry.id   AF-A0A8C3WAW2-F1
#
_cell.length_a   1.000
_cell.length_b   1.000
_cell.length_c   1.000
_cell.angle_alpha   90.00
_cell.angle_beta   90.00
_cell.angle_gamma   90.00
#
_symmetry.space_group_name_H-M   'P 1'
#
loop_
_entity.id
_entity.type
_entity.pdbx_description
1 polymer ?
#
loop_
_entity_poly.entity_id
_entity_poly.type
_entity_poly.pdbx_seq_one_letter_code
_entity_poly.pdbx_strand_id
1 'polypeptide(L)'
;MGPQHLSPVQLFCLLGAISTLHWAGALLCYEASASLFRAVSLHNWQWLLMRSMVCKLNEGCEETLVLFETGTRRGVVGFKGCSPAASYLPQVSYLVSPPGLSIASYSRICRTYLCNNLTDMDYFVKLKANTSKTLAFSSRSCPTCVGEHSKDCLPDFVTTESCPTDATKCYSSTLKFQAGSLNTTFLLMGCAREQAKILAHLHHIGSIRVTEVINILEKAQLAGAEPSSRSSATGILLGFLLTFRD
;
A
#
# COMPACT_ATOMS: atom_id res chain seq x y z
N MET A 1 -0.58 -43.05 -54.72
CA MET A 1 -1.26 -42.62 -53.50
C MET A 1 -2.24 -41.53 -53.88
N GLY A 2 -3.52 -41.88 -54.07
CA GLY A 2 -4.54 -40.94 -54.55
C GLY A 2 -5.00 -39.99 -53.44
N PRO A 3 -5.39 -38.74 -53.77
CA PRO A 3 -5.85 -37.78 -52.79
C PRO A 3 -7.17 -38.27 -52.18
N GLN A 4 -7.23 -38.38 -50.84
CA GLN A 4 -8.45 -38.77 -50.16
C GLN A 4 -9.48 -37.65 -50.25
N HIS A 5 -10.61 -37.92 -50.90
CA HIS A 5 -11.70 -36.99 -51.08
C HIS A 5 -12.56 -36.97 -49.81
N LEU A 6 -12.38 -35.96 -48.96
CA LEU A 6 -13.26 -35.74 -47.80
C LEU A 6 -14.68 -35.41 -48.29
N SER A 7 -15.69 -35.99 -47.65
CA SER A 7 -17.09 -35.72 -48.00
C SER A 7 -17.49 -34.31 -47.54
N PRO A 8 -18.47 -33.65 -48.20
CA PRO A 8 -18.92 -32.33 -47.81
C PRO A 8 -19.39 -32.26 -46.35
N VAL A 9 -19.98 -33.35 -45.85
CA VAL A 9 -20.45 -33.47 -44.46
C VAL A 9 -19.27 -33.50 -43.48
N GLN A 10 -18.19 -34.21 -43.80
CA GLN A 10 -16.97 -34.19 -42.98
C GLN A 10 -16.32 -32.80 -42.95
N LEU A 11 -16.36 -32.08 -44.08
CA LEU A 11 -15.86 -30.70 -44.16
C LEU A 11 -16.69 -29.75 -43.29
N PHE A 12 -18.03 -29.87 -43.32
CA PHE A 12 -18.92 -29.08 -42.46
C PHE A 12 -18.76 -29.41 -40.97
N CYS A 13 -18.57 -30.68 -40.60
CA CYS A 13 -18.27 -31.06 -39.21
C CYS A 13 -16.93 -30.51 -38.73
N LEU A 14 -15.90 -30.50 -39.59
CA LEU A 14 -14.60 -29.90 -39.28
C LEU A 14 -14.71 -28.38 -39.13
N LEU A 15 -15.39 -27.67 -40.03
CA LEU A 15 -15.62 -26.22 -39.90
C LEU A 15 -16.47 -25.88 -38.65
N GLY A 16 -17.45 -26.72 -38.32
CA GLY A 16 -18.25 -26.61 -37.09
C GLY A 16 -17.38 -26.76 -35.83
N ALA A 17 -16.48 -27.74 -35.81
CA ALA A 17 -15.55 -27.93 -34.70
C ALA A 17 -14.57 -26.75 -34.53
N ILE A 18 -14.06 -26.21 -35.65
CA ILE A 18 -13.13 -25.05 -35.64
C ILE A 18 -13.86 -23.77 -35.19
N SER A 19 -15.14 -23.60 -35.52
CA SER A 19 -15.95 -22.43 -35.12
C SER A 19 -16.43 -22.48 -33.66
N THR A 20 -16.48 -23.66 -33.04
CA THR A 20 -16.70 -23.79 -31.57
C THR A 20 -15.44 -23.61 -30.74
N LEU A 21 -14.26 -23.62 -31.36
CA LEU A 21 -13.01 -23.31 -30.70
C LEU A 21 -12.98 -21.80 -30.44
N HIS A 22 -13.57 -21.38 -29.32
CA HIS A 22 -13.29 -20.05 -28.77
C HIS A 22 -11.79 -19.93 -28.72
N TRP A 23 -11.24 -19.05 -29.55
CA TRP A 23 -9.82 -18.77 -29.59
C TRP A 23 -9.51 -18.05 -28.28
N ALA A 24 -9.31 -18.83 -27.21
CA ALA A 24 -8.70 -18.40 -25.97
C ALA A 24 -7.22 -18.17 -26.28
N GLY A 25 -6.96 -17.17 -27.13
CA GLY A 25 -5.61 -16.75 -27.46
C GLY A 25 -4.92 -16.27 -26.20
N ALA A 26 -3.60 -16.39 -26.18
CA ALA A 26 -2.80 -15.78 -25.13
C ALA A 26 -3.10 -14.26 -25.09
N LEU A 27 -3.55 -13.77 -23.93
CA LEU A 27 -3.97 -12.39 -23.75
C LEU A 27 -2.74 -11.50 -23.50
N LEU A 28 -2.67 -10.33 -24.13
CA LEU A 28 -1.66 -9.34 -23.78
C LEU A 28 -2.20 -8.40 -22.69
N CYS A 29 -1.43 -8.23 -21.62
CA CYS A 29 -1.76 -7.36 -20.49
C CYS A 29 -0.61 -6.41 -20.18
N TYR A 30 -0.88 -5.25 -19.60
CA TYR A 30 0.17 -4.40 -19.06
C TYR A 30 0.81 -5.08 -17.84
N GLU A 31 2.13 -4.94 -17.73
CA GLU A 31 2.92 -5.40 -16.60
C GLU A 31 3.55 -4.18 -15.93
N ALA A 32 3.25 -3.96 -14.66
CA ALA A 32 3.83 -2.87 -13.89
C ALA A 32 3.71 -3.13 -12.39
N SER A 33 4.64 -2.58 -11.62
CA SER A 33 4.52 -2.46 -10.17
C SER A 33 4.63 -1.01 -9.76
N ALA A 34 4.09 -0.67 -8.60
CA ALA A 34 4.28 0.62 -7.96
C ALA A 34 4.60 0.42 -6.48
N SER A 35 5.55 1.20 -5.97
CA SER A 35 5.89 1.30 -4.55
C SER A 35 6.44 2.70 -4.30
N LEU A 36 5.55 3.66 -4.08
CA LEU A 36 5.90 5.08 -3.93
C LEU A 36 5.30 5.59 -2.63
N PHE A 37 6.15 6.17 -1.76
CA PHE A 37 5.75 6.58 -0.41
C PHE A 37 6.02 8.06 -0.11
N ARG A 38 6.74 8.74 -1.01
CA ARG A 38 7.04 10.17 -0.92
C ARG A 38 6.30 10.92 -2.04
N ALA A 39 5.71 12.06 -1.71
CA ALA A 39 5.03 12.96 -2.65
C ALA A 39 3.89 12.30 -3.47
N VAL A 40 3.16 11.33 -2.90
CA VAL A 40 1.97 10.78 -3.55
C VAL A 40 0.84 11.82 -3.48
N SER A 41 0.44 12.32 -4.65
CA SER A 41 -0.72 13.20 -4.84
C SER A 41 -1.83 12.44 -5.54
N LEU A 42 -3.07 12.64 -5.11
CA LEU A 42 -4.22 12.02 -5.77
C LEU A 42 -4.48 12.61 -7.18
N HIS A 43 -4.06 13.84 -7.45
CA HIS A 43 -4.39 14.53 -8.71
C HIS A 43 -3.27 14.52 -9.75
N ASN A 44 -2.02 14.28 -9.32
CA ASN A 44 -0.84 14.40 -10.20
C ASN A 44 -0.02 13.10 -10.26
N TRP A 45 -0.53 11.99 -9.73
CA TRP A 45 0.15 10.71 -9.82
C TRP A 45 -0.22 10.01 -11.12
N GLN A 46 0.80 9.53 -11.85
CA GLN A 46 0.65 8.78 -13.09
C GLN A 46 1.34 7.42 -12.99
N TRP A 47 0.61 6.35 -13.30
CA TRP A 47 1.16 5.01 -13.43
C TRP A 47 1.56 4.74 -14.89
N LEU A 48 2.85 4.81 -15.19
CA LEU A 48 3.35 4.62 -16.54
C LEU A 48 3.19 3.16 -17.01
N LEU A 49 2.64 2.98 -18.21
CA LEU A 49 2.34 1.67 -18.82
C LEU A 49 3.36 1.31 -19.92
N MET A 50 4.63 1.15 -19.54
CA MET A 50 5.72 0.95 -20.52
C MET A 50 5.98 -0.51 -20.91
N ARG A 51 5.49 -1.47 -20.14
CA ARG A 51 5.72 -2.91 -20.38
C ARG A 51 4.42 -3.66 -20.51
N SER A 52 4.44 -4.70 -21.32
CA SER A 52 3.35 -5.65 -21.51
C SER A 52 3.87 -7.07 -21.44
N MET A 53 3.01 -7.98 -21.02
CA MET A 53 3.30 -9.40 -20.92
C MET A 53 2.21 -10.24 -21.58
N VAL A 54 2.59 -11.39 -22.10
CA VAL A 54 1.68 -12.39 -22.67
C VAL A 54 1.26 -13.34 -21.55
N CYS A 55 -0.04 -13.43 -21.30
CA CYS A 55 -0.63 -14.28 -20.28
C CYS A 55 -0.83 -15.71 -20.78
N LYS A 56 -0.90 -16.66 -19.84
CA LYS A 56 -1.20 -18.05 -20.15
C LYS A 56 -2.65 -18.18 -20.65
N LEU A 57 -2.92 -19.32 -21.26
CA LEU A 57 -4.29 -19.72 -21.62
C LEU A 57 -5.22 -19.57 -20.41
N ASN A 58 -6.37 -18.93 -20.63
CA ASN A 58 -7.40 -18.67 -19.63
C ASN A 58 -7.01 -17.74 -18.46
N GLU A 59 -5.87 -17.04 -18.51
CA GLU A 59 -5.59 -15.91 -17.60
C GLU A 59 -6.24 -14.61 -18.11
N GLY A 60 -6.49 -13.67 -17.19
CA GLY A 60 -6.95 -12.32 -17.46
C GLY A 60 -5.94 -11.27 -17.01
N CYS A 61 -6.16 -10.02 -17.40
CA CYS A 61 -5.37 -8.89 -16.93
C CYS A 61 -5.89 -8.40 -15.59
N GLU A 62 -5.01 -8.33 -14.60
CA GLU A 62 -5.25 -7.72 -13.30
C GLU A 62 -4.62 -6.34 -13.23
N GLU A 63 -5.30 -5.44 -12.54
CA GLU A 63 -4.74 -4.23 -11.97
C GLU A 63 -5.25 -4.04 -10.54
N THR A 64 -4.31 -3.82 -9.61
CA THR A 64 -4.60 -3.61 -8.19
C THR A 64 -3.77 -2.46 -7.68
N LEU A 65 -4.40 -1.52 -6.97
CA LEU A 65 -3.76 -0.42 -6.25
C LEU A 65 -4.18 -0.44 -4.78
N VAL A 66 -3.23 -0.11 -3.90
CA VAL A 66 -3.47 0.06 -2.48
C VAL A 66 -2.89 1.39 -2.05
N LEU A 67 -3.78 2.28 -1.59
CA LEU A 67 -3.47 3.60 -1.07
C LEU A 67 -3.42 3.55 0.46
N PHE A 68 -2.34 4.08 1.01
CA PHE A 68 -2.14 4.28 2.43
C PHE A 68 -2.18 5.78 2.70
N GLU A 69 -2.97 6.22 3.67
CA GLU A 69 -2.93 7.60 4.17
C GLU A 69 -2.68 7.56 5.69
N THR A 70 -1.76 8.38 6.17
CA THR A 70 -1.52 8.58 7.60
C THR A 70 -1.08 10.02 7.82
N GLY A 71 -1.87 10.77 8.57
CA GLY A 71 -1.68 12.21 8.70
C GLY A 71 -1.70 12.93 7.36
N THR A 72 -0.67 13.73 7.07
CA THR A 72 -0.49 14.37 5.75
C THR A 72 0.25 13.50 4.73
N ARG A 73 0.68 12.29 5.11
CA ARG A 73 1.51 11.41 4.27
C ARG A 73 0.69 10.36 3.56
N ARG A 74 1.18 9.96 2.40
CA ARG A 74 0.52 8.99 1.52
C ARG A 74 1.52 8.04 0.90
N GLY A 75 1.13 6.79 0.77
CA GLY A 75 1.86 5.76 0.03
C GLY A 75 0.95 5.03 -0.93
N VAL A 76 1.51 4.54 -2.03
CA VAL A 76 0.84 3.65 -2.96
C VAL A 76 1.68 2.41 -3.22
N VAL A 77 1.01 1.27 -3.19
CA VAL A 77 1.52 0.01 -3.72
C VAL A 77 0.61 -0.46 -4.85
N GLY A 78 1.19 -0.95 -5.94
CA GLY A 78 0.43 -1.34 -7.12
C GLY A 78 1.00 -2.55 -7.83
N PHE A 79 0.12 -3.33 -8.46
CA PHE A 79 0.44 -4.46 -9.30
C PHE A 79 -0.44 -4.50 -10.56
N LYS A 80 0.17 -4.74 -11.71
CA LYS A 80 -0.47 -5.10 -12.98
C LYS A 80 0.20 -6.34 -13.54
N GLY A 81 -0.60 -7.29 -14.00
CA GLY A 81 -0.09 -8.51 -14.61
C GLY A 81 -1.19 -9.50 -14.96
N CYS A 82 -0.80 -10.75 -15.16
CA CYS A 82 -1.73 -11.84 -15.46
C CYS A 82 -2.29 -12.47 -14.17
N SER A 83 -3.56 -12.88 -14.20
CA SER A 83 -4.22 -13.56 -13.09
C SER A 83 -5.13 -14.69 -13.59
N PRO A 84 -5.14 -15.87 -12.93
CA PRO A 84 -6.04 -16.96 -13.28
C PRO A 84 -7.48 -16.74 -12.77
N ALA A 85 -7.71 -15.74 -11.91
CA ALA A 85 -9.01 -15.50 -11.31
C ALA A 85 -10.06 -15.03 -12.34
N ALA A 86 -11.33 -15.19 -11.98
CA ALA A 86 -12.44 -14.73 -12.80
C ALA A 86 -12.43 -13.20 -12.95
N SER A 87 -12.97 -12.70 -14.06
CA SER A 87 -13.12 -11.27 -14.27
C SER A 87 -14.20 -10.69 -13.37
N TYR A 88 -13.99 -9.46 -12.92
CA TYR A 88 -14.97 -8.69 -12.16
C TYR A 88 -14.83 -7.20 -12.45
N LEU A 89 -15.91 -6.46 -12.21
CA LEU A 89 -15.95 -5.01 -12.39
C LEU A 89 -14.97 -4.30 -11.45
N PRO A 90 -14.52 -3.09 -11.77
CA PRO A 90 -13.65 -2.34 -10.87
C PRO A 90 -14.29 -2.16 -9.49
N GLN A 91 -13.57 -2.51 -8.44
CA GLN A 91 -14.00 -2.39 -7.05
C GLN A 91 -13.06 -1.44 -6.31
N VAL A 92 -13.62 -0.51 -5.55
CA VAL A 92 -12.86 0.42 -4.70
C VAL A 92 -13.51 0.52 -3.32
N SER A 93 -12.72 0.35 -2.26
CA SER A 93 -13.21 0.40 -0.88
C SER A 93 -12.09 0.68 0.13
N TYR A 94 -12.47 1.07 1.34
CA TYR A 94 -11.54 1.05 2.47
C TYR A 94 -11.39 -0.36 3.02
N LEU A 95 -10.14 -0.80 3.17
CA LEU A 95 -9.76 -1.96 3.98
C LEU A 95 -9.65 -1.56 5.46
N VAL A 96 -9.13 -0.35 5.70
CA VAL A 96 -9.11 0.31 7.00
C VAL A 96 -9.67 1.72 6.80
N SER A 97 -10.83 1.97 7.41
CA SER A 97 -11.55 3.23 7.22
C SER A 97 -11.00 4.34 8.14
N PRO A 98 -11.00 5.61 7.70
CA PRO A 98 -10.70 6.75 8.58
C PRO A 98 -11.70 6.83 9.77
N PRO A 99 -11.39 7.56 10.85
CA PRO A 99 -10.31 8.52 11.02
C PRO A 99 -9.00 7.90 11.55
N GLY A 100 -7.91 8.65 11.44
CA GLY A 100 -6.55 8.19 11.75
C GLY A 100 -5.80 7.81 10.47
N LEU A 101 -5.03 6.73 10.51
CA LEU A 101 -4.54 6.09 9.31
C LEU A 101 -5.70 5.40 8.57
N SER A 102 -5.58 5.30 7.25
CA SER A 102 -6.52 4.58 6.42
C SER A 102 -5.81 3.82 5.30
N ILE A 103 -6.43 2.73 4.87
CA ILE A 103 -5.96 1.88 3.79
C ILE A 103 -7.13 1.66 2.85
N ALA A 104 -6.99 2.04 1.60
CA ALA A 104 -7.99 1.83 0.56
C ALA A 104 -7.39 0.99 -0.57
N SER A 105 -8.22 0.18 -1.22
CA SER A 105 -7.81 -0.63 -2.36
C SER A 105 -8.72 -0.41 -3.56
N TYR A 106 -8.12 -0.43 -4.74
CA TYR A 106 -8.79 -0.59 -6.02
C TYR A 106 -8.33 -1.93 -6.63
N SER A 107 -9.24 -2.70 -7.21
CA SER A 107 -8.86 -3.87 -8.00
C SER A 107 -9.86 -4.17 -9.12
N ARG A 108 -9.34 -4.75 -10.21
CA ARG A 108 -10.12 -5.20 -11.36
C ARG A 108 -9.41 -6.36 -12.05
N ILE A 109 -10.19 -7.33 -12.54
CA ILE A 109 -9.71 -8.33 -13.50
C ILE A 109 -10.58 -8.30 -14.76
N CYS A 110 -9.94 -8.23 -15.93
CA CYS A 110 -10.59 -8.14 -17.23
C CYS A 110 -9.92 -9.06 -18.27
N ARG A 111 -10.62 -9.39 -19.35
CA ARG A 111 -10.21 -10.40 -20.35
C ARG A 111 -10.25 -9.86 -21.78
N THR A 112 -9.84 -8.61 -21.95
CA THR A 112 -9.67 -7.98 -23.26
C THR A 112 -8.26 -7.43 -23.38
N TYR A 113 -7.78 -7.26 -24.60
CA TYR A 113 -6.40 -6.86 -24.87
C TYR A 113 -6.04 -5.56 -24.14
N LEU A 114 -4.96 -5.59 -23.34
CA LEU A 114 -4.42 -4.43 -22.61
C LEU A 114 -5.44 -3.68 -21.74
N CYS A 115 -6.42 -4.39 -21.19
CA CYS A 115 -7.56 -3.78 -20.49
C CYS A 115 -7.24 -3.26 -19.07
N ASN A 116 -6.11 -3.68 -18.49
CA ASN A 116 -5.64 -3.23 -17.18
C ASN A 116 -4.85 -1.91 -17.31
N ASN A 117 -5.51 -0.87 -17.81
CA ASN A 117 -4.91 0.38 -18.25
C ASN A 117 -5.12 1.56 -17.29
N LEU A 118 -5.47 1.34 -16.01
CA LEU A 118 -5.54 2.41 -15.02
C LEU A 118 -4.20 3.14 -14.87
N THR A 119 -4.21 4.46 -15.01
CA THR A 119 -3.01 5.31 -14.91
C THR A 119 -3.11 6.40 -13.84
N ASP A 120 -4.26 6.57 -13.19
CA ASP A 120 -4.53 7.66 -12.25
C ASP A 120 -5.12 7.14 -10.92
N MET A 121 -5.52 8.06 -10.05
CA MET A 121 -6.09 7.79 -8.72
C MET A 121 -7.56 8.23 -8.59
N ASP A 122 -8.28 8.41 -9.70
CA ASP A 122 -9.63 8.97 -9.68
C ASP A 122 -10.62 8.17 -8.83
N TYR A 123 -10.45 6.84 -8.79
CA TYR A 123 -11.25 5.97 -7.93
C TYR A 123 -11.10 6.32 -6.43
N PHE A 124 -9.88 6.66 -5.99
CA PHE A 124 -9.65 7.07 -4.61
C PHE A 124 -10.13 8.49 -4.34
N VAL A 125 -10.05 9.40 -5.33
CA VAL A 125 -10.64 10.74 -5.23
C VAL A 125 -12.14 10.65 -4.99
N LYS A 126 -12.85 9.83 -5.79
CA LYS A 126 -14.29 9.58 -5.64
C LYS A 126 -14.62 8.90 -4.31
N LEU A 127 -13.85 7.89 -3.91
CA LEU A 127 -14.02 7.23 -2.62
C LEU A 127 -13.94 8.25 -1.47
N LYS A 128 -12.93 9.13 -1.49
CA LYS A 128 -12.70 10.13 -0.46
C LYS A 128 -13.76 11.23 -0.44
N ALA A 129 -14.29 11.62 -1.59
CA ALA A 129 -15.38 12.61 -1.69
C ALA A 129 -16.65 12.14 -0.96
N ASN A 130 -16.88 10.83 -0.89
CA ASN A 130 -18.02 10.22 -0.21
C ASN A 130 -17.77 9.94 1.28
N THR A 131 -16.58 10.26 1.80
CA THR A 131 -16.20 9.99 3.19
C THR A 131 -16.35 11.24 4.05
N SER A 132 -16.96 11.08 5.22
CA SER A 132 -17.09 12.17 6.20
C SER A 132 -15.73 12.66 6.69
N LYS A 133 -15.57 13.98 6.82
CA LYS A 133 -14.36 14.60 7.36
C LYS A 133 -14.40 14.58 8.88
N THR A 134 -13.26 14.26 9.49
CA THR A 134 -13.11 14.37 10.94
C THR A 134 -12.93 15.82 11.35
N LEU A 135 -13.73 16.26 12.33
CA LEU A 135 -13.74 17.66 12.80
C LEU A 135 -13.15 17.81 14.21
N ALA A 136 -12.98 16.70 14.95
CA ALA A 136 -12.52 16.73 16.34
C ALA A 136 -11.19 15.97 16.51
N PHE A 137 -10.23 16.64 17.15
CA PHE A 137 -8.91 16.10 17.49
C PHE A 137 -8.75 16.01 19.01
N SER A 138 -8.03 14.99 19.46
CA SER A 138 -7.67 14.76 20.85
C SER A 138 -6.33 15.43 21.19
N SER A 139 -6.01 15.52 22.48
CA SER A 139 -4.68 15.95 22.95
C SER A 139 -3.58 14.90 22.78
N ARG A 140 -3.93 13.68 22.34
CA ARG A 140 -2.95 12.64 22.05
C ARG A 140 -2.37 12.84 20.67
N SER A 141 -1.07 12.60 20.54
CA SER A 141 -0.37 12.64 19.26
C SER A 141 0.44 11.37 19.06
N CYS A 142 0.61 10.96 17.81
CA CYS A 142 1.35 9.77 17.45
C CYS A 142 2.40 10.05 16.37
N PRO A 143 3.55 9.32 16.40
CA PRO A 143 4.46 9.26 15.28
C PRO A 143 3.73 8.79 14.02
N THR A 144 3.97 9.48 12.91
CA THR A 144 3.28 9.32 11.65
C THR A 144 4.30 9.19 10.53
N CYS A 145 4.24 8.06 9.83
CA CYS A 145 5.09 7.79 8.68
C CYS A 145 4.50 6.67 7.80
N VAL A 146 4.75 6.75 6.50
CA VAL A 146 4.53 5.64 5.57
C VAL A 146 5.69 5.60 4.59
N GLY A 147 6.34 4.44 4.46
CA GLY A 147 7.40 4.22 3.47
C GLY A 147 8.57 3.35 3.94
N GLU A 148 9.62 3.23 3.12
CA GLU A 148 10.75 2.37 3.42
C GLU A 148 11.44 2.81 4.72
N HIS A 149 11.67 1.85 5.62
CA HIS A 149 12.27 2.13 6.94
C HIS A 149 13.64 2.83 6.84
N SER A 150 14.45 2.45 5.85
CA SER A 150 15.81 2.99 5.65
C SER A 150 15.87 4.28 4.83
N LYS A 151 14.72 4.82 4.36
CA LYS A 151 14.69 6.00 3.49
C LYS A 151 13.61 6.99 3.87
N ASP A 152 12.34 6.56 3.83
CA ASP A 152 11.19 7.45 3.97
C ASP A 152 10.79 7.68 5.43
N CYS A 153 11.07 6.69 6.29
CA CYS A 153 10.74 6.70 7.72
C CYS A 153 11.96 6.72 8.64
N LEU A 154 13.05 7.37 8.20
CA LEU A 154 14.17 7.72 9.08
C LEU A 154 13.69 8.66 10.21
N PRO A 155 14.35 8.69 11.38
CA PRO A 155 13.92 9.49 12.52
C PRO A 155 13.59 10.96 12.19
N ASP A 156 14.45 11.61 11.40
CA ASP A 156 14.26 13.01 10.97
C ASP A 156 13.06 13.21 10.04
N PHE A 157 12.59 12.13 9.43
CA PHE A 157 11.44 12.11 8.56
C PHE A 157 10.20 11.55 9.25
N VAL A 158 10.19 11.25 10.55
CA VAL A 158 8.96 10.90 11.26
C VAL A 158 8.35 12.17 11.85
N THR A 159 7.07 12.42 11.56
CA THR A 159 6.33 13.57 12.12
C THR A 159 5.40 13.12 13.24
N THR A 160 5.17 13.98 14.23
CA THR A 160 4.18 13.71 15.28
C THR A 160 2.92 14.51 14.97
N GLU A 161 1.78 13.83 14.82
CA GLU A 161 0.51 14.46 14.49
C GLU A 161 -0.56 14.17 15.56
N SER A 162 -1.42 15.16 15.82
CA SER A 162 -2.54 15.02 16.75
C SER A 162 -3.57 14.02 16.21
N CYS A 163 -4.01 13.13 17.09
CA CYS A 163 -4.92 12.07 16.73
C CYS A 163 -6.38 12.51 16.81
N PRO A 164 -7.23 12.07 15.87
CA PRO A 164 -8.67 12.17 15.99
C PRO A 164 -9.21 11.58 17.29
N THR A 165 -10.33 12.12 17.79
CA THR A 165 -10.97 11.64 19.03
C THR A 165 -11.33 10.15 19.00
N ASP A 166 -11.63 9.62 17.82
CA ASP A 166 -12.06 8.22 17.66
C ASP A 166 -10.90 7.28 17.28
N ALA A 167 -9.67 7.81 17.17
CA ALA A 167 -8.48 7.06 16.74
C ALA A 167 -7.24 7.48 17.56
N THR A 168 -7.31 7.34 18.89
CA THR A 168 -6.34 7.91 19.83
C THR A 168 -5.13 7.01 20.18
N LYS A 169 -5.03 5.82 19.57
CA LYS A 169 -3.93 4.87 19.82
C LYS A 169 -2.84 5.03 18.77
N CYS A 170 -1.59 4.83 19.16
CA CYS A 170 -0.49 4.83 18.21
C CYS A 170 -0.29 3.42 17.65
N TYR A 171 -0.35 3.32 16.34
CA TYR A 171 -0.12 2.10 15.57
C TYR A 171 1.22 2.19 14.86
N SER A 172 1.94 1.08 14.82
CA SER A 172 3.18 0.91 14.06
C SER A 172 3.27 -0.53 13.57
N SER A 173 3.46 -0.71 12.27
CA SER A 173 3.67 -2.04 11.68
C SER A 173 4.63 -2.00 10.52
N THR A 174 5.29 -3.13 10.31
CA THR A 174 6.03 -3.41 9.09
C THR A 174 5.13 -4.24 8.17
N LEU A 175 4.85 -3.70 6.99
CA LEU A 175 4.01 -4.31 5.97
C LEU A 175 4.87 -4.83 4.82
N LYS A 176 4.54 -6.02 4.32
CA LYS A 176 5.17 -6.61 3.13
C LYS A 176 4.12 -6.98 2.09
N PHE A 177 4.35 -6.54 0.86
CA PHE A 177 3.47 -6.73 -0.29
C PHE A 177 4.23 -7.44 -1.41
N GLN A 178 3.69 -8.57 -1.89
CA GLN A 178 4.34 -9.43 -2.88
C GLN A 178 3.38 -9.90 -3.98
N ALA A 179 3.74 -9.67 -5.26
CA ALA A 179 3.01 -10.17 -6.44
C ALA A 179 3.91 -10.11 -7.68
N GLY A 180 4.20 -11.25 -8.32
CA GLY A 180 5.10 -11.26 -9.48
C GLY A 180 6.44 -10.56 -9.17
N SER A 181 6.73 -9.45 -9.85
CA SER A 181 7.92 -8.62 -9.64
C SER A 181 7.77 -7.59 -8.50
N LEU A 182 6.56 -7.36 -7.98
CA LEU A 182 6.35 -6.54 -6.77
C LEU A 182 6.88 -7.30 -5.55
N ASN A 183 7.83 -6.69 -4.85
CA ASN A 183 8.33 -7.15 -3.56
C ASN A 183 8.76 -5.94 -2.74
N THR A 184 7.83 -5.36 -1.98
CA THR A 184 8.08 -4.14 -1.20
C THR A 184 7.80 -4.40 0.28
N THR A 185 8.66 -3.87 1.14
CA THR A 185 8.50 -3.90 2.59
C THR A 185 8.68 -2.50 3.12
N PHE A 186 7.72 -2.01 3.90
CA PHE A 186 7.69 -0.62 4.35
C PHE A 186 7.03 -0.51 5.73
N LEU A 187 7.29 0.61 6.38
CA LEU A 187 6.77 0.97 7.69
C LEU A 187 5.48 1.77 7.54
N LEU A 188 4.48 1.48 8.36
CA LEU A 188 3.27 2.28 8.50
C LEU A 188 3.08 2.65 9.98
N MET A 189 3.07 3.94 10.26
CA MET A 189 2.86 4.52 11.58
C MET A 189 1.77 5.57 11.54
N GLY A 190 0.98 5.67 12.60
CA GLY A 190 0.01 6.74 12.75
C GLY A 190 -1.00 6.50 13.86
N CYS A 191 -1.99 7.39 13.90
CA CYS A 191 -3.15 7.27 14.78
C CYS A 191 -4.07 6.15 14.31
N ALA A 192 -4.57 5.33 15.22
CA ALA A 192 -5.50 4.25 14.94
C ALA A 192 -6.52 4.08 16.09
N ARG A 193 -7.60 3.36 15.81
CA ARG A 193 -8.61 3.01 16.82
C ARG A 193 -8.06 2.04 17.86
N GLU A 194 -7.22 1.11 17.42
CA GLU A 194 -6.66 0.03 18.22
C GLU A 194 -5.18 -0.20 17.90
N GLN A 195 -4.44 -0.79 18.83
CA GLN A 195 -3.05 -1.21 18.64
C GLN A 195 -3.02 -2.72 18.38
N ALA A 196 -3.57 -3.13 17.25
CA ALA A 196 -3.65 -4.53 16.81
C ALA A 196 -3.37 -4.64 15.31
N LYS A 197 -3.24 -5.87 14.82
CA LYS A 197 -3.08 -6.14 13.38
C LYS A 197 -4.34 -5.68 12.62
N ILE A 198 -4.21 -4.64 11.80
CA ILE A 198 -5.34 -4.05 11.04
C ILE A 198 -5.61 -4.80 9.72
N LEU A 199 -4.68 -5.64 9.28
CA LEU A 199 -4.78 -6.49 8.09
C LEU A 199 -4.71 -7.99 8.45
N ALA A 200 -4.97 -8.36 9.71
CA ALA A 200 -4.82 -9.73 10.21
C ALA A 200 -5.51 -10.81 9.36
N HIS A 201 -6.69 -10.48 8.82
CA HIS A 201 -7.54 -11.37 8.03
C HIS A 201 -7.44 -11.13 6.53
N LEU A 202 -6.60 -10.19 6.09
CA LEU A 202 -6.41 -9.80 4.70
C LEU A 202 -5.06 -10.34 4.20
N HIS A 203 -5.05 -11.61 3.81
CA HIS A 203 -3.85 -12.24 3.26
C HIS A 203 -3.56 -11.85 1.81
N HIS A 204 -4.61 -11.42 1.08
CA HIS A 204 -4.54 -11.06 -0.32
C HIS A 204 -5.40 -9.82 -0.63
N ILE A 205 -4.87 -8.92 -1.46
CA ILE A 205 -5.60 -7.81 -2.08
C ILE A 205 -5.39 -7.96 -3.59
N GLY A 206 -6.43 -8.39 -4.32
CA GLY A 206 -6.22 -8.97 -5.64
C GLY A 206 -5.25 -10.15 -5.55
N SER A 207 -4.26 -10.22 -6.43
CA SER A 207 -3.16 -11.19 -6.37
C SER A 207 -2.05 -10.80 -5.39
N ILE A 208 -2.09 -9.61 -4.79
CA ILE A 208 -1.03 -9.15 -3.90
C ILE A 208 -1.11 -9.84 -2.55
N ARG A 209 -0.09 -10.63 -2.22
CA ARG A 209 0.08 -11.23 -0.89
C ARG A 209 0.50 -10.15 0.09
N VAL A 210 -0.16 -10.13 1.25
CA VAL A 210 0.08 -9.16 2.33
C VAL A 210 0.55 -9.87 3.60
N THR A 211 1.60 -9.33 4.22
CA THR A 211 2.07 -9.74 5.55
C THR A 211 2.19 -8.51 6.44
N GLU A 212 1.66 -8.60 7.66
CA GLU A 212 1.72 -7.54 8.67
C GLU A 212 2.41 -8.05 9.95
N VAL A 213 3.39 -7.28 10.42
CA VAL A 213 4.08 -7.48 11.70
C VAL A 213 3.95 -6.20 12.52
N ILE A 214 3.34 -6.30 13.71
CA ILE A 214 3.21 -5.15 14.63
C ILE A 214 4.57 -4.85 15.25
N ASN A 215 4.94 -3.58 15.25
CA ASN A 215 6.13 -3.09 15.93
C ASN A 215 5.72 -2.62 17.34
N ILE A 216 6.52 -2.96 18.35
CA ILE A 216 6.34 -2.45 19.71
C ILE A 216 6.84 -1.01 19.73
N LEU A 217 5.92 -0.05 19.91
CA LEU A 217 6.31 1.35 20.08
C LEU A 217 6.78 1.55 21.53
N GLU A 218 8.09 1.68 21.73
CA GLU A 218 8.64 1.95 23.06
C GLU A 218 8.24 3.36 23.55
N LYS A 219 7.81 3.45 24.81
CA LYS A 219 7.38 4.72 25.43
C LYS A 219 8.43 5.83 25.37
N ALA A 220 9.72 5.50 25.27
CA ALA A 220 10.81 6.48 25.22
C ALA A 220 10.73 7.40 23.97
N GLN A 221 10.11 6.96 22.87
CA GLN A 221 9.91 7.78 21.67
C GLN A 221 8.73 8.77 21.78
N LEU A 222 7.91 8.67 22.84
CA LEU A 222 6.77 9.57 23.10
C LEU A 222 7.13 10.73 24.04
N ALA A 223 8.33 10.74 24.64
CA ALA A 223 8.77 11.72 25.64
C ALA A 223 9.73 12.79 25.07
N GLY A 224 9.60 13.13 23.78
CA GLY A 224 10.33 14.24 23.20
C GLY A 224 9.74 15.58 23.66
N ALA A 225 10.48 16.27 24.54
CA ALA A 225 10.27 17.62 25.07
C ALA A 225 9.40 17.78 26.34
N GLU A 226 9.85 17.21 27.47
CA GLU A 226 9.74 17.92 28.75
C GLU A 226 11.02 18.76 28.92
N PRO A 227 10.93 20.09 29.16
CA PRO A 227 12.10 20.87 29.51
C PRO A 227 12.57 20.41 30.88
N SER A 228 13.79 19.88 30.94
CA SER A 228 14.47 19.51 32.17
C SER A 228 14.41 20.67 33.16
N SER A 229 13.56 20.56 34.19
CA SER A 229 13.48 21.55 35.25
C SER A 229 14.81 21.56 35.99
N ARG A 230 15.54 22.65 35.78
CA ARG A 230 16.73 23.14 36.45
C ARG A 230 16.75 22.78 37.95
N SER A 231 17.45 21.69 38.34
CA SER A 231 17.88 21.52 39.73
C SER A 231 19.25 22.16 39.90
N SER A 232 19.26 23.33 40.52
CA SER A 232 20.44 24.03 41.02
C SER A 232 21.24 23.10 41.94
N ALA A 233 22.42 22.67 41.51
CA ALA A 233 23.41 22.04 42.36
C ALA A 233 24.56 23.03 42.59
N THR A 234 24.42 23.86 43.62
CA THR A 234 25.50 24.61 44.26
C THR A 234 26.47 23.59 44.87
N GLY A 235 27.49 23.21 44.11
CA GLY A 235 28.63 22.42 44.58
C GLY A 235 29.74 23.35 45.07
N ILE A 236 29.97 23.30 46.37
CA ILE A 236 30.94 24.11 47.12
C ILE A 236 32.38 23.78 46.68
N LEU A 237 33.10 24.76 46.14
CA LEU A 237 34.55 24.74 45.98
C LEU A 237 35.20 25.06 47.34
N LEU A 238 35.75 24.05 48.03
CA LEU A 238 36.71 24.27 49.11
C LEU A 238 38.13 24.15 48.55
N GLY A 239 38.82 25.29 48.48
CA GLY A 239 40.25 25.37 48.17
C GLY A 239 41.09 25.08 49.41
N PHE A 240 42.06 24.17 49.27
CA PHE A 240 43.16 24.03 50.22
C PHE A 240 44.31 24.94 49.76
N LEU A 241 44.50 26.06 50.46
CA LEU A 241 45.74 26.82 50.47
C LEU A 241 46.46 26.47 51.78
N LEU A 242 47.55 25.72 51.68
CA LEU A 242 48.55 25.63 52.75
C LEU A 242 49.69 26.60 52.40
N THR A 243 49.85 27.56 53.29
CA THR A 243 50.80 28.67 53.27
C THR A 243 52.19 28.23 53.71
N PHE A 244 53.22 28.64 52.95
CA PHE A 244 54.62 28.69 53.38
C PHE A 244 55.05 30.15 53.53
N ARG A 245 55.49 30.54 54.73
CA ARG A 245 56.42 31.63 55.16
C ARG A 245 56.17 31.81 56.68
N ASP A 246 57.11 31.74 57.61
CA ASP A 246 58.56 32.05 57.62
C ASP A 246 59.47 30.85 57.95
#